data_AF-A0A7C4K5Z8-F1
#
_entry.id   AF-A0A7C4K5Z8-F1
#
_cell.length_a   1.000
_cell.length_b   1.000
_cell.length_c   1.000
_cell.angle_alpha   90.00
_cell.angle_beta   90.00
_cell.angle_gamma   90.00
#
_symmetry.space_group_name_H-M   'P 1'
#
loop_
_entity.id
_entity.type
_entity.pdbx_description
1 polymer ?
#
loop_
_entity_poly.entity_id
_entity_poly.type
_entity_poly.pdbx_seq_one_letter_code
_entity_poly.pdbx_strand_id
1 'polypeptide(L)'
;MDYFFKNESIKHISEILKVNPIEFDNSWTWTLKNNSNGNILIFSIYNNIQYNESESGNLISVQTQYGYFEMHSCTNYMVFEPDELIFIQENEKAISCLIIGKEANCSLFSNIRKQLLRSDYTNIDAPLLLSAMQLSIVENILS
;
A
#
# COMPACT_ATOMS: atom_id res chain seq x y z
N MET A 1 1.39 7.61 13.79
CA MET A 1 2.60 8.27 13.26
C MET A 1 2.85 7.68 11.90
N ASP A 2 3.23 8.53 10.95
CA ASP A 2 3.54 8.11 9.58
C ASP A 2 4.83 7.28 9.55
N TYR A 3 4.85 6.28 8.68
CA TYR A 3 6.03 5.45 8.45
C TYR A 3 7.08 6.23 7.68
N PHE A 4 8.27 6.38 8.25
CA PHE A 4 9.37 6.99 7.52
C PHE A 4 10.16 5.93 6.75
N PHE A 5 10.04 5.92 5.42
CA PHE A 5 10.73 4.94 4.58
C PHE A 5 12.22 5.22 4.55
N LYS A 6 13.04 4.24 4.98
CA LYS A 6 14.50 4.34 4.97
C LYS A 6 15.08 3.52 3.82
N ASN A 7 16.36 3.74 3.53
CA ASN A 7 17.07 2.99 2.49
C ASN A 7 16.98 1.46 2.67
N GLU A 8 16.91 0.95 3.90
CA GLU A 8 16.66 -0.48 4.12
C GLU A 8 15.28 -0.91 3.61
N SER A 9 14.24 -0.11 3.88
CA SER A 9 12.87 -0.36 3.40
C SER A 9 12.81 -0.37 1.87
N ILE A 10 13.45 0.61 1.23
CA ILE A 10 13.51 0.75 -0.23
C ILE A 10 14.22 -0.46 -0.87
N LYS A 11 15.35 -0.88 -0.29
CA LYS A 11 16.06 -2.09 -0.75
C LYS A 11 15.19 -3.33 -0.64
N HIS A 12 14.53 -3.51 0.50
CA HIS A 12 13.65 -4.66 0.72
C HIS A 12 12.49 -4.68 -0.29
N ILE A 13 11.82 -3.54 -0.52
CA ILE A 13 10.79 -3.38 -1.54
C ILE A 13 11.30 -3.78 -2.93
N SER A 14 12.50 -3.30 -3.30
CA SER A 14 13.14 -3.63 -4.57
C SER A 14 13.49 -5.11 -4.71
N GLU A 15 13.89 -5.77 -3.64
CA GLU A 15 14.22 -7.19 -3.64
C GLU A 15 12.98 -8.07 -3.88
N ILE A 16 11.82 -7.68 -3.35
CA ILE A 16 10.55 -8.39 -3.57
C ILE A 16 10.06 -8.18 -5.00
N LEU A 17 9.99 -6.91 -5.43
CA LEU A 17 9.49 -6.58 -6.77
C LEU A 17 10.49 -6.92 -7.89
N LYS A 18 11.75 -7.23 -7.56
CA LYS A 18 12.85 -7.46 -8.50
C LYS A 18 13.07 -6.28 -9.46
N VAL A 19 12.78 -5.06 -9.00
CA VAL A 19 12.94 -3.81 -9.75
C VAL A 19 13.53 -2.75 -8.83
N ASN A 20 14.53 -2.01 -9.32
CA ASN A 20 15.13 -0.90 -8.59
C ASN A 20 14.38 0.41 -8.87
N PRO A 21 14.20 1.31 -7.89
CA PRO A 21 13.58 2.60 -8.13
C PRO A 21 14.55 3.55 -8.82
N ILE A 22 13.97 4.61 -9.39
CA ILE A 22 14.65 5.87 -9.63
C ILE A 22 14.45 6.73 -8.39
N GLU A 23 15.54 7.21 -7.80
CA GLU A 23 15.53 8.09 -6.63
C GLU A 23 15.62 9.57 -7.06
N PHE A 24 14.79 10.40 -6.45
CA PHE A 24 14.81 11.85 -6.66
C PHE A 24 14.25 12.57 -5.41
N ASP A 25 15.04 13.44 -4.80
CA ASP A 25 14.61 14.35 -3.70
C ASP A 25 13.71 13.70 -2.63
N ASN A 26 14.25 12.69 -1.91
CA ASN A 26 13.51 11.90 -0.90
C ASN A 26 12.25 11.19 -1.41
N SER A 27 12.22 10.90 -2.72
CA SER A 27 11.23 10.04 -3.34
C SER A 27 11.87 8.92 -4.12
N TRP A 28 11.17 7.79 -4.20
CA TRP A 28 11.60 6.60 -4.92
C TRP A 28 10.47 6.14 -5.82
N THR A 29 10.76 5.98 -7.11
CA THR A 29 9.76 5.62 -8.13
C THR A 29 10.12 4.31 -8.82
N TRP A 30 9.23 3.34 -8.78
CA TRP A 30 9.36 2.06 -9.48
C TRP A 30 8.47 2.05 -10.71
N THR A 31 8.93 1.36 -11.75
CA THR A 31 8.14 1.05 -12.94
C THR A 31 8.05 -0.46 -13.11
N LEU A 32 6.87 -1.01 -12.83
CA LEU A 32 6.54 -2.41 -13.01
C LEU A 32 5.88 -2.61 -14.36
N LYS A 33 6.23 -3.72 -15.03
CA LYS A 33 5.66 -4.12 -16.31
C LYS A 33 5.31 -5.59 -16.26
N ASN A 34 4.07 -5.90 -16.61
CA ASN A 34 3.63 -7.28 -16.81
C ASN A 34 3.88 -7.66 -18.26
N ASN A 35 4.80 -8.60 -18.49
CA ASN A 35 5.17 -9.01 -19.85
C ASN A 35 4.10 -9.87 -20.54
N SER A 36 3.16 -10.44 -19.79
CA SER A 36 2.12 -11.33 -20.34
C SER A 36 0.92 -10.57 -20.91
N ASN A 37 0.52 -9.45 -20.30
CA ASN A 37 -0.63 -8.66 -20.75
C ASN A 37 -0.29 -7.22 -21.13
N GLY A 38 0.96 -6.78 -20.94
CA GLY A 38 1.41 -5.43 -21.28
C GLY A 38 1.01 -4.35 -20.27
N ASN A 39 0.48 -4.73 -19.11
CA ASN A 39 0.12 -3.77 -18.06
C ASN A 39 1.38 -3.08 -17.53
N ILE A 40 1.24 -1.78 -17.27
CA ILE A 40 2.29 -0.95 -16.68
C ILE A 40 1.72 -0.31 -15.42
N LEU A 41 2.50 -0.40 -14.34
CA LEU A 41 2.21 0.23 -13.07
C LEU A 41 3.45 1.02 -12.67
N ILE A 42 3.28 2.31 -12.43
CA ILE A 42 4.32 3.18 -11.88
C ILE A 42 3.87 3.56 -10.48
N PHE A 43 4.72 3.35 -9.48
CA PHE A 43 4.41 3.83 -8.14
C PHE A 43 5.58 4.57 -7.53
N SER A 44 5.25 5.55 -6.70
CA SER A 44 6.22 6.40 -6.04
C SER A 44 5.94 6.47 -4.54
N ILE A 45 7.01 6.40 -3.75
CA ILE A 45 6.97 6.65 -2.31
C ILE A 45 7.66 7.99 -2.09
N TYR A 46 6.98 8.90 -1.40
CA TYR A 46 7.50 10.20 -1.01
C TYR A 46 7.54 10.29 0.51
N ASN A 47 8.68 10.70 1.05
CA ASN A 47 8.78 11.13 2.44
C ASN A 47 8.72 12.66 2.54
N ASN A 48 8.29 13.16 3.70
CA ASN A 48 8.28 14.60 4.03
C ASN A 48 7.51 15.48 3.03
N ILE A 49 6.43 14.97 2.46
CA ILE A 49 5.52 15.82 1.67
C ILE A 49 4.83 16.77 2.63
N GLN A 50 4.90 18.06 2.32
CA GLN A 50 4.19 19.10 3.06
C GLN A 50 2.73 19.14 2.58
N TYR A 51 1.79 18.73 3.43
CA TYR A 51 0.35 18.79 3.12
C TYR A 51 -0.20 20.21 3.32
N ASN A 52 0.30 20.90 4.35
CA ASN A 52 -0.02 22.29 4.65
C ASN A 52 1.14 22.93 5.44
N GLU A 53 0.99 24.18 5.86
CA GLU A 53 2.06 24.94 6.55
C GLU A 53 2.58 24.25 7.83
N SER A 54 1.76 23.47 8.51
CA SER A 54 2.06 22.84 9.81
C SER A 54 2.18 21.33 9.77
N GLU A 55 1.86 20.69 8.66
CA GLU A 55 1.71 19.24 8.56
C GLU A 55 2.51 18.70 7.38
N SER A 56 3.33 17.70 7.67
CA SER A 56 4.03 16.91 6.67
C SER A 56 3.87 15.42 6.98
N GLY A 57 3.99 14.60 5.94
CA GLY A 57 3.85 13.15 6.05
C GLY A 57 4.44 12.43 4.86
N ASN A 58 3.92 11.23 4.60
CA ASN A 58 4.32 10.43 3.45
C ASN A 58 3.19 10.24 2.44
N LEU A 59 3.56 9.99 1.20
CA LEU A 59 2.59 9.73 0.14
C LEU A 59 3.04 8.52 -0.65
N ILE A 60 2.09 7.64 -0.94
CA ILE A 60 2.28 6.58 -1.91
C ILE A 60 1.35 6.87 -3.07
N SER A 61 1.91 7.13 -4.24
CA SER A 61 1.13 7.30 -5.47
C SER A 61 1.31 6.10 -6.37
N VAL A 62 0.24 5.70 -7.05
CA VAL A 62 0.24 4.61 -8.03
C VAL A 62 -0.49 5.07 -9.27
N GLN A 63 0.21 5.06 -10.39
CA GLN A 63 -0.34 5.27 -11.71
C GLN A 63 -0.40 3.94 -12.45
N THR A 64 -1.60 3.59 -12.88
CA THR A 64 -1.87 2.43 -13.74
C THR A 64 -2.47 2.91 -15.06
N GLN A 65 -2.69 1.99 -16.00
CA GLN A 65 -3.47 2.28 -17.21
C GLN A 65 -4.95 2.57 -16.91
N TYR A 66 -5.45 2.19 -15.74
CA TYR A 66 -6.88 2.28 -15.38
C TYR A 66 -7.19 3.42 -14.42
N GLY A 67 -6.18 4.13 -13.93
CA GLY A 67 -6.37 5.21 -12.98
C GLY A 67 -5.12 5.56 -12.19
N TYR A 68 -5.27 6.61 -11.39
CA TYR A 68 -4.27 7.13 -10.48
C TYR A 68 -4.82 7.06 -9.05
N PHE A 69 -4.02 6.49 -8.14
CA PHE A 69 -4.38 6.23 -6.76
C PHE A 69 -3.35 6.86 -5.84
N GLU A 70 -3.82 7.36 -4.70
CA GLU A 70 -2.97 7.90 -3.65
C GLU A 70 -3.37 7.32 -2.30
N MET A 71 -2.36 6.97 -1.51
CA MET A 71 -2.53 6.67 -0.10
C MET A 71 -1.65 7.62 0.71
N HIS A 72 -2.31 8.46 1.50
CA HIS A 72 -1.70 9.45 2.38
C HIS A 72 -1.48 8.85 3.76
N SER A 73 -0.48 9.38 4.49
CA SER A 73 -0.21 9.00 5.89
C SER A 73 -0.09 7.49 6.11
N CYS A 74 0.62 6.81 5.20
CA CYS A 74 0.98 5.40 5.35
C CYS A 74 1.65 5.19 6.71
N THR A 75 1.05 4.37 7.57
CA THR A 75 1.53 4.13 8.94
C THR A 75 2.42 2.90 9.03
N ASN A 76 2.29 1.96 8.09
CA ASN A 76 3.14 0.77 8.02
C ASN A 76 3.15 0.17 6.61
N TYR A 77 4.09 -0.73 6.33
CA TYR A 77 4.05 -1.59 5.15
C TYR A 77 4.53 -2.99 5.51
N MET A 78 4.09 -3.97 4.73
CA MET A 78 4.52 -5.35 4.85
C MET A 78 4.77 -5.96 3.48
N VAL A 79 5.57 -7.02 3.49
CA VAL A 79 5.72 -7.92 2.36
C VAL A 79 4.77 -9.09 2.57
N PHE A 80 3.99 -9.39 1.55
CA PHE A 80 3.23 -10.63 1.45
C PHE A 80 3.90 -11.51 0.40
N GLU A 81 4.70 -12.46 0.89
CA GLU A 81 5.52 -13.32 0.05
C GLU A 81 4.64 -14.17 -0.90
N PRO A 82 5.09 -14.40 -2.15
CA PRO A 82 6.45 -14.14 -2.64
C PRO A 82 6.66 -12.77 -3.33
N ASP A 83 5.60 -12.03 -3.64
CA ASP A 83 5.69 -10.97 -4.65
C ASP A 83 4.73 -9.79 -4.48
N GLU A 84 4.08 -9.67 -3.32
CA GLU A 84 3.16 -8.58 -3.01
C GLU A 84 3.69 -7.66 -1.90
N LEU A 85 3.40 -6.37 -2.05
CA LEU A 85 3.60 -5.36 -1.03
C LEU A 85 2.25 -4.81 -0.60
N ILE A 86 2.05 -4.73 0.71
CA ILE A 86 0.83 -4.17 1.28
C ILE A 86 1.25 -2.94 2.10
N PHE A 87 0.86 -1.77 1.62
CA PHE A 87 0.97 -0.53 2.36
C PHE A 87 -0.31 -0.30 3.15
N ILE A 88 -0.18 0.18 4.38
CA ILE A 88 -1.26 0.28 5.34
C ILE A 88 -1.33 1.71 5.85
N GLN A 89 -2.52 2.29 5.80
CA GLN A 89 -2.88 3.50 6.52
C GLN A 89 -3.91 3.12 7.57
N GLU A 90 -3.62 3.45 8.82
CA GLU A 90 -4.49 3.14 9.94
C GLU A 90 -4.81 4.40 10.75
N ASN A 91 -6.08 4.58 11.07
CA ASN A 91 -6.51 5.54 12.09
C ASN A 91 -7.40 4.84 13.14
N GLU A 92 -7.96 5.58 14.09
CA GLU A 92 -8.76 4.99 15.18
C GLU A 92 -10.00 4.22 14.71
N LYS A 93 -10.57 4.56 13.55
CA LYS A 93 -11.88 4.06 13.09
C LYS A 93 -11.78 3.14 11.88
N ALA A 94 -10.77 3.34 11.05
CA ALA A 94 -10.66 2.71 9.75
C ALA A 94 -9.23 2.32 9.41
N ILE A 95 -9.14 1.39 8.46
CA ILE A 95 -7.91 0.95 7.82
C ILE A 95 -8.10 1.10 6.32
N SER A 96 -7.05 1.57 5.64
CA SER A 96 -6.92 1.50 4.20
C SER A 96 -5.67 0.70 3.86
N CYS A 97 -5.74 -0.07 2.79
CA CYS A 97 -4.65 -0.89 2.29
C CYS A 97 -4.46 -0.66 0.80
N LEU A 98 -3.22 -0.41 0.39
CA LEU A 98 -2.81 -0.34 -1.00
C LEU A 98 -1.86 -1.50 -1.27
N ILE A 99 -2.25 -2.36 -2.20
CA ILE A 99 -1.52 -3.60 -2.53
C ILE A 99 -0.92 -3.43 -3.92
N ILE A 100 0.38 -3.71 -4.02
CA ILE A 100 1.13 -3.69 -5.27
C ILE A 100 1.85 -5.02 -5.42
N GLY A 101 1.53 -5.76 -6.46
CA GLY A 101 2.23 -6.99 -6.82
C GLY A 101 3.24 -6.78 -7.94
N LYS A 102 4.28 -7.62 -7.94
CA LYS A 102 5.35 -7.63 -8.94
C LYS A 102 4.86 -7.64 -10.39
N GLU A 103 3.77 -8.35 -10.66
CA GLU A 103 3.15 -8.48 -12.00
C GLU A 103 2.28 -7.27 -12.40
N ALA A 104 2.65 -6.07 -11.92
CA ALA A 104 1.97 -4.80 -12.19
C ALA A 104 0.47 -4.79 -11.84
N ASN A 105 0.08 -5.52 -10.80
CA ASN A 105 -1.27 -5.48 -10.24
C ASN A 105 -1.35 -4.43 -9.12
N CYS A 106 -2.53 -3.84 -8.94
CA CYS A 106 -2.79 -2.85 -7.91
C CYS A 106 -4.20 -3.05 -7.37
N SER A 107 -4.36 -3.03 -6.06
CA SER A 107 -5.67 -2.99 -5.40
C SER A 107 -5.66 -1.99 -4.27
N LEU A 108 -6.67 -1.13 -4.22
CA LEU A 108 -6.87 -0.17 -3.13
C LEU A 108 -8.16 -0.52 -2.41
N PHE A 109 -8.04 -0.81 -1.11
CA PHE A 109 -9.17 -0.88 -0.21
C PHE A 109 -9.10 0.32 0.72
N SER A 110 -10.13 1.16 0.73
CA SER A 110 -10.13 2.42 1.48
C SER A 110 -11.25 2.46 2.51
N ASN A 111 -10.98 3.09 3.65
CA ASN A 111 -11.96 3.38 4.70
C ASN A 111 -12.67 2.13 5.23
N ILE A 112 -11.97 1.00 5.30
CA ILE A 112 -12.52 -0.24 5.82
C ILE A 112 -12.69 -0.08 7.33
N ARG A 113 -13.92 -0.31 7.82
CA ARG A 113 -14.24 -0.11 9.24
C ARG A 113 -13.50 -1.14 10.09
N LYS A 114 -12.72 -0.69 11.07
CA LYS A 114 -12.00 -1.56 12.02
C LYS A 114 -12.91 -2.54 12.77
N GLN A 115 -14.18 -2.21 12.94
CA GLN A 115 -15.15 -3.12 13.56
C GLN A 115 -15.28 -4.44 12.80
N LEU A 116 -15.05 -4.44 11.48
CA LEU A 116 -15.08 -5.66 10.66
C LEU A 116 -13.98 -6.66 11.03
N LEU A 117 -12.85 -6.19 11.59
CA LEU A 117 -11.74 -7.03 12.08
C LEU A 117 -12.15 -7.95 13.23
N ARG A 118 -13.07 -7.46 14.08
CA ARG A 118 -13.46 -8.14 15.31
C ARG A 118 -14.67 -9.06 15.12
N SER A 119 -15.13 -9.24 13.89
CA SER A 119 -16.39 -9.94 13.57
C SER A 119 -16.10 -11.38 13.15
N ASP A 120 -16.89 -12.33 13.63
CA ASP A 120 -16.88 -13.70 13.10
C ASP A 120 -17.31 -13.65 11.61
N TYR A 121 -16.41 -14.03 10.69
CA TYR A 121 -16.58 -13.88 9.24
C TYR A 121 -17.82 -14.58 8.68
N THR A 122 -18.40 -15.49 9.47
CA THR A 122 -19.63 -16.23 9.16
C THR A 122 -20.89 -15.37 9.08
N ASN A 123 -20.90 -14.16 9.67
CA ASN A 123 -22.05 -13.24 9.70
C ASN A 123 -21.83 -11.93 8.92
N ILE A 124 -20.79 -11.87 8.08
CA ILE A 124 -20.49 -10.67 7.28
C ILE A 124 -21.31 -10.71 5.97
N ASP A 125 -21.95 -9.60 5.63
CA ASP A 125 -22.67 -9.45 4.36
C ASP A 125 -21.75 -9.71 3.17
N ALA A 126 -22.21 -10.44 2.16
CA ALA A 126 -21.41 -10.85 1.01
C ALA A 126 -20.58 -9.73 0.34
N PRO A 127 -21.09 -8.49 0.17
CA PRO A 127 -20.30 -7.39 -0.40
C PRO A 127 -19.08 -6.95 0.42
N LEU A 128 -19.04 -7.29 1.72
CA LEU A 128 -17.96 -6.93 2.64
C LEU A 128 -16.90 -8.03 2.82
N LEU A 129 -17.12 -9.22 2.25
CA LEU A 129 -16.24 -10.36 2.46
C LEU A 129 -14.83 -10.11 1.92
N LEU A 130 -14.68 -9.50 0.74
CA LEU A 130 -13.36 -9.24 0.15
C LEU A 130 -12.51 -8.30 1.01
N SER A 131 -13.11 -7.22 1.53
CA SER A 131 -12.40 -6.29 2.41
C SER A 131 -12.09 -6.93 3.76
N ALA A 132 -13.00 -7.73 4.32
CA ALA A 132 -12.76 -8.48 5.56
C ALA A 132 -11.63 -9.51 5.42
N MET A 133 -11.58 -10.26 4.31
CA MET A 133 -10.48 -11.19 4.02
C MET A 133 -9.15 -10.45 3.90
N GLN A 134 -9.10 -9.36 3.15
CA GLN A 134 -7.86 -8.59 3.00
C GLN A 134 -7.38 -8.00 4.32
N LEU A 135 -8.31 -7.54 5.16
CA LEU A 135 -8.02 -7.05 6.49
C LEU A 135 -7.44 -8.12 7.42
N SER A 136 -7.94 -9.36 7.36
CA SER A 136 -7.44 -10.46 8.21
C SER A 136 -5.94 -10.73 8.04
N ILE A 137 -5.41 -10.50 6.83
CA ILE A 137 -3.98 -10.62 6.52
C ILE A 137 -3.18 -9.53 7.25
N VAL A 138 -3.75 -8.35 7.40
CA VAL A 138 -3.12 -7.17 7.99
C VAL A 138 -3.17 -7.17 9.52
N GLU A 139 -4.18 -7.79 10.15
CA GLU A 139 -4.34 -7.84 11.61
C GLU A 139 -3.13 -8.38 12.37
N ASN A 140 -2.44 -9.37 11.81
CA ASN A 140 -1.28 -10.00 12.43
C ASN A 140 -0.11 -9.02 12.66
N ILE A 141 -0.13 -7.84 12.03
CA ILE A 141 0.90 -6.80 12.16
C ILE A 141 0.44 -5.63 13.04
N LEU A 142 -0.88 -5.47 13.20
CA LEU A 142 -1.47 -4.41 14.02
C LEU A 142 -1.63 -4.80 15.50
N SER A 143 -1.35 -6.06 15.84
CA SER A 143 -1.50 -6.64 17.19
C SER A 143 -0.23 -6.56 18.04
#